data_AF-A0AAJ2R4Z6-F1
#
_entry.id   AF-A0AAJ2R4Z6-F1
#
_cell.length_a   1.000
_cell.length_b   1.000
_cell.length_c   1.000
_cell.angle_alpha   90.00
_cell.angle_beta   90.00
_cell.angle_gamma   90.00
#
_symmetry.space_group_name_H-M   'P 1'
#
loop_
_entity.id
_entity.type
_entity.pdbx_description
1 polymer ?
#
loop_
_entity_poly.entity_id
_entity_poly.type
_entity_poly.pdbx_seq_one_letter_code
_entity_poly.pdbx_strand_id
1 'polypeptide(L)'
;MNPIILGGIVDAIGKIADDLFTSDKERLDAQIELQKVSIEAAKIDASLATGQMEVNKAEATNASLFVAGWRPAIGWVGAAALFYQYLIYPFLVWAWALMQAKGWVPVTMNAPPMLEAEALWVILSGMLGIASLRTVEKVKSAGAAKG
;
A
#
# COMPACT_ATOMS: atom_id res chain seq x y z
N MET A 1 -68.90 -30.33 20.10
CA MET A 1 -67.72 -29.61 19.56
C MET A 1 -66.78 -30.65 18.97
N ASN A 2 -66.57 -30.64 17.65
CA ASN A 2 -65.97 -31.76 16.92
C ASN A 2 -64.46 -31.91 17.16
N PRO A 3 -63.96 -33.09 17.57
CA PRO A 3 -62.54 -33.37 17.81
C PRO A 3 -61.67 -33.36 16.53
N ILE A 4 -62.28 -33.33 15.35
CA ILE A 4 -61.60 -33.38 14.04
C ILE A 4 -60.93 -32.04 13.68
N ILE A 5 -61.43 -30.91 14.19
CA ILE A 5 -60.87 -29.57 13.89
C ILE A 5 -59.56 -29.31 14.67
N LEU A 6 -59.42 -29.92 15.86
CA LEU A 6 -58.23 -29.76 16.69
C LEU A 6 -57.01 -30.52 16.14
N GLY A 7 -57.19 -31.71 15.55
CA GLY A 7 -56.10 -32.49 14.98
C GLY A 7 -55.43 -31.80 13.77
N GLY A 8 -56.24 -31.23 12.86
CA GLY A 8 -55.70 -30.56 11.67
C GLY A 8 -54.93 -29.27 11.96
N ILE A 9 -55.29 -28.54 13.02
CA ILE A 9 -54.57 -27.32 13.43
C ILE A 9 -53.24 -27.68 14.12
N VAL A 10 -53.22 -28.73 14.94
CA VAL A 10 -51.99 -29.19 15.60
C VAL A 10 -51.00 -29.75 14.58
N ASP A 11 -51.45 -30.51 13.57
CA ASP A 11 -50.58 -31.02 12.49
C ASP A 11 -50.03 -29.90 11.60
N ALA A 12 -50.82 -28.86 11.31
CA ALA A 12 -50.35 -27.71 10.54
C ALA A 12 -49.30 -26.89 11.31
N ILE A 13 -49.48 -26.72 12.63
CA ILE A 13 -48.50 -26.03 13.49
C ILE A 13 -47.22 -26.87 13.63
N GLY A 14 -47.34 -28.20 13.75
CA GLY A 14 -46.20 -29.11 13.81
C GLY A 14 -45.34 -29.05 12.54
N LYS A 15 -45.96 -29.02 11.36
CA LYS A 15 -45.25 -28.90 10.09
C LYS A 15 -44.56 -27.54 9.91
N ILE A 16 -45.18 -26.45 10.35
CA ILE A 16 -44.58 -25.11 10.26
C ILE A 16 -43.41 -24.97 11.23
N ALA A 17 -43.51 -25.57 12.42
CA ALA A 17 -42.39 -25.61 13.37
C ALA A 17 -41.21 -26.41 12.81
N ASP A 18 -41.45 -27.61 12.26
CA ASP A 18 -40.38 -28.42 11.66
C ASP A 18 -39.75 -27.74 10.44
N ASP A 19 -40.52 -27.11 9.55
CA ASP A 19 -39.98 -26.38 8.40
C ASP A 19 -39.18 -25.13 8.80
N LEU A 20 -39.64 -24.36 9.81
CA LEU A 20 -38.92 -23.18 10.30
C LEU A 20 -37.62 -23.55 11.01
N PHE A 21 -37.66 -24.56 11.90
CA PHE A 21 -36.45 -25.01 12.61
C PHE A 21 -35.45 -25.68 11.65
N THR A 22 -35.91 -26.33 10.59
CA THR A 22 -35.03 -26.93 9.57
C THR A 22 -34.45 -25.87 8.63
N SER A 23 -35.25 -24.89 8.19
CA SER A 23 -34.82 -23.82 7.29
C SER A 23 -33.83 -22.83 7.93
N ASP A 24 -34.04 -22.48 9.21
CA ASP A 24 -33.10 -21.60 9.93
C ASP A 24 -31.76 -22.29 10.19
N LYS A 25 -31.76 -23.60 10.41
CA LYS A 25 -30.53 -24.38 10.63
C LYS A 25 -29.71 -24.53 9.35
N GLU A 26 -30.35 -24.81 8.21
CA GLU A 26 -29.67 -24.81 6.90
C GLU A 26 -29.10 -23.44 6.55
N ARG A 27 -29.84 -22.35 6.81
CA ARG A 27 -29.34 -20.99 6.59
C ARG A 27 -28.17 -20.64 7.51
N LEU A 28 -28.20 -21.12 8.75
CA LEU A 28 -27.12 -20.92 9.70
C LEU A 28 -25.87 -21.70 9.28
N ASP A 29 -26.02 -22.95 8.85
CA ASP A 29 -24.91 -23.78 8.37
C ASP A 29 -24.29 -23.20 7.09
N ALA A 30 -25.10 -22.70 6.15
CA ALA A 30 -24.61 -22.00 4.95
C ALA A 30 -23.87 -20.70 5.29
N GLN A 31 -24.34 -19.93 6.29
CA GLN A 31 -23.64 -18.74 6.78
C GLN A 31 -22.32 -19.09 7.47
N ILE A 32 -22.28 -20.17 8.26
CA ILE A 32 -21.07 -20.66 8.91
C ILE A 32 -20.05 -21.13 7.86
N GLU A 33 -20.49 -21.79 6.80
CA GLU A 33 -19.62 -22.23 5.70
C GLU A 33 -19.05 -21.04 4.92
N LEU A 34 -19.88 -20.05 4.57
CA LEU A 34 -19.41 -18.79 3.97
C LEU A 34 -18.44 -18.03 4.88
N GLN A 35 -18.69 -18.02 6.19
CA GLN A 35 -17.79 -17.40 7.16
C GLN A 35 -16.46 -18.15 7.28
N LYS A 36 -16.45 -19.48 7.18
CA LYS A 36 -15.22 -20.28 7.14
C LYS A 36 -14.40 -20.00 5.89
N VAL A 37 -15.04 -19.96 4.72
CA VAL A 37 -14.38 -19.65 3.44
C VAL A 37 -13.77 -18.25 3.46
N SER A 38 -14.49 -17.25 3.98
CA SER A 38 -13.94 -15.89 4.11
C SER A 38 -12.79 -15.78 5.09
N ILE A 39 -12.83 -16.49 6.23
CA ILE A 39 -11.70 -16.55 7.17
C ILE A 39 -10.50 -17.26 6.55
N GLU A 40 -10.72 -18.31 5.78
CA GLU A 40 -9.66 -19.06 5.10
C GLU A 40 -9.01 -18.22 4.00
N ALA A 41 -9.80 -17.49 3.20
CA ALA A 41 -9.29 -16.51 2.24
C ALA A 41 -8.47 -15.41 2.92
N ALA A 42 -8.97 -14.84 4.03
CA ALA A 42 -8.23 -13.84 4.80
C ALA A 42 -6.93 -14.39 5.39
N LYS A 43 -6.89 -15.67 5.80
CA LYS A 43 -5.66 -16.34 6.26
C LYS A 43 -4.67 -16.55 5.12
N ILE A 44 -5.13 -16.92 3.94
CA ILE A 44 -4.28 -17.07 2.75
C ILE A 44 -3.65 -15.72 2.39
N ASP A 45 -4.45 -14.65 2.31
CA ASP A 45 -3.95 -13.30 2.04
C ASP A 45 -2.98 -12.81 3.12
N ALA A 46 -3.31 -13.04 4.39
CA ALA A 46 -2.40 -12.74 5.50
C ALA A 46 -1.09 -13.53 5.37
N SER A 47 -1.13 -14.82 5.02
CA SER A 47 0.07 -15.65 4.85
C SER A 47 0.94 -15.17 3.68
N LEU A 48 0.33 -14.76 2.56
CA LEU A 48 1.04 -14.22 1.40
C LEU A 48 1.68 -12.88 1.74
N ALA A 49 0.96 -12.00 2.42
CA ALA A 49 1.50 -10.73 2.90
C ALA A 49 2.66 -10.96 3.89
N THR A 50 2.54 -11.95 4.77
CA THR A 50 3.59 -12.31 5.74
C THR A 50 4.82 -12.87 5.04
N GLY A 51 4.64 -13.77 4.06
CA GLY A 51 5.74 -14.29 3.24
C GLY A 51 6.46 -13.20 2.45
N GLN A 52 5.71 -12.24 1.88
CA GLN A 52 6.30 -11.08 1.22
C GLN A 52 7.08 -10.20 2.21
N MET A 53 6.58 -10.01 3.44
CA MET A 53 7.27 -9.28 4.50
C MET A 53 8.56 -9.99 4.95
N GLU A 54 8.56 -11.31 5.06
CA GLU A 54 9.73 -12.11 5.42
C GLU A 54 10.81 -12.07 4.33
N VAL A 55 10.42 -12.19 3.07
CA VAL A 55 11.33 -12.01 1.92
C VAL A 55 11.89 -10.59 1.92
N ASN A 56 11.05 -9.56 2.05
CA ASN A 56 11.50 -8.17 2.12
C ASN A 56 12.43 -7.91 3.32
N LYS A 57 12.19 -8.57 4.46
CA LYS A 57 13.04 -8.46 5.66
C LYS A 57 14.38 -9.16 5.47
N ALA A 58 14.39 -10.35 4.84
CA ALA A 58 15.61 -11.08 4.51
C ALA A 58 16.45 -10.32 3.45
N GLU A 59 15.79 -9.72 2.45
CA GLU A 59 16.42 -8.85 1.46
C GLU A 59 16.96 -7.56 2.11
N ALA A 60 16.22 -6.95 3.04
CA ALA A 60 16.67 -5.77 3.78
C ALA A 60 17.81 -6.06 4.78
N THR A 61 17.96 -7.31 5.24
CA THR A 61 19.04 -7.73 6.15
C THR A 61 20.33 -8.08 5.40
N ASN A 62 20.28 -8.24 4.07
CA ASN A 62 21.48 -8.50 3.27
C ASN A 62 22.35 -7.24 3.19
N ALA A 63 23.61 -7.36 3.61
CA ALA A 63 24.58 -6.27 3.70
C ALA A 63 25.02 -5.67 2.34
N SER A 64 24.58 -6.24 1.22
CA SER A 64 24.93 -5.75 -0.12
C SER A 64 23.97 -4.65 -0.56
N LEU A 65 24.49 -3.42 -0.70
CA LEU A 65 23.80 -2.25 -1.27
C LEU A 65 23.21 -2.50 -2.68
N PHE A 66 23.68 -3.53 -3.38
CA PHE A 66 23.17 -3.94 -4.70
C PHE A 66 22.06 -5.01 -4.63
N VAL A 67 21.94 -5.75 -3.52
CA VAL A 67 20.93 -6.81 -3.32
C VAL A 67 19.79 -6.34 -2.40
N ALA A 68 20.05 -5.39 -1.49
CA ALA A 68 19.05 -4.76 -0.62
C ALA A 68 18.07 -3.80 -1.35
N GLY A 69 18.15 -3.75 -2.69
CA GLY A 69 17.10 -3.19 -3.53
C GLY A 69 17.50 -1.95 -4.32
N TRP A 70 17.24 -2.01 -5.62
CA TRP A 70 17.24 -0.84 -6.50
C TRP A 70 16.31 0.28 -6.00
N ARG A 71 15.30 -0.06 -5.18
CA ARG A 71 14.34 0.89 -4.57
C ARG A 71 15.02 1.92 -3.65
N PRO A 72 15.76 1.53 -2.60
CA PRO A 72 16.55 2.49 -1.82
C PRO A 72 17.59 3.21 -2.67
N ALA A 73 18.26 2.53 -3.62
CA ALA A 73 19.27 3.15 -4.47
C ALA A 73 18.71 4.35 -5.28
N ILE A 74 17.54 4.19 -5.91
CA ILE A 74 16.87 5.30 -6.62
C ILE A 74 16.50 6.43 -5.65
N GLY A 75 16.05 6.10 -4.43
CA GLY A 75 15.77 7.10 -3.40
C GLY A 75 17.00 7.89 -2.97
N TRP A 76 18.15 7.23 -2.77
CA TRP A 76 19.41 7.89 -2.45
C TRP A 76 19.91 8.78 -3.59
N VAL A 77 19.80 8.30 -4.84
CA VAL A 77 20.15 9.11 -6.02
C VAL A 77 19.23 10.33 -6.14
N GLY A 78 17.92 10.16 -5.94
CA GLY A 78 16.97 11.26 -5.92
C GLY A 78 17.25 12.29 -4.81
N ALA A 79 17.53 11.82 -3.60
CA ALA A 79 17.91 12.69 -2.47
C ALA A 79 19.23 13.43 -2.72
N ALA A 80 20.24 12.74 -3.27
CA ALA A 80 21.52 13.34 -3.63
C ALA A 80 21.37 14.39 -4.75
N ALA A 81 20.52 14.12 -5.74
CA ALA A 81 20.24 15.06 -6.82
C ALA A 81 19.52 16.32 -6.32
N LEU A 82 18.57 16.17 -5.40
CA LEU A 82 17.94 17.32 -4.72
C LEU A 82 18.93 18.11 -3.87
N PHE A 83 19.76 17.43 -3.09
CA PHE A 83 20.78 18.07 -2.26
C PHE A 83 21.77 18.85 -3.13
N TYR A 84 22.24 18.26 -4.22
CA TYR A 84 23.11 18.95 -5.16
C TYR A 84 22.42 20.18 -5.78
N GLN A 85 21.20 20.01 -6.30
CA GLN A 85 20.50 21.06 -7.03
C GLN A 85 20.12 22.26 -6.15
N TYR A 86 19.65 22.02 -4.93
CA TYR A 86 19.09 23.08 -4.08
C TYR A 86 20.07 23.63 -3.05
N LEU A 87 21.07 22.85 -2.63
CA LEU A 87 22.06 23.31 -1.66
C LEU A 87 23.40 23.59 -2.34
N ILE A 88 23.99 22.61 -3.03
CA ILE A 88 25.36 22.73 -3.54
C ILE A 88 25.47 23.67 -4.74
N TYR A 89 24.56 23.56 -5.72
CA TYR A 89 24.61 24.33 -6.96
C TYR A 89 24.60 25.86 -6.74
N PRO A 90 23.74 26.44 -5.87
CA PRO A 90 23.82 27.86 -5.55
C PRO A 90 25.19 28.31 -5.01
N PHE A 91 25.82 27.51 -4.14
CA PHE A 91 27.16 27.79 -3.65
C PHE A 91 28.22 27.70 -4.75
N LEU A 92 28.09 26.74 -5.68
CA LEU A 92 28.99 26.64 -6.84
C LEU A 92 28.86 27.85 -7.77
N VAL A 93 27.65 28.36 -7.98
CA VAL A 93 27.42 29.58 -8.77
C VAL A 93 28.05 30.80 -8.07
N TRP A 94 27.92 30.92 -6.76
CA TRP A 94 28.60 31.99 -6.01
C TRP A 94 30.12 31.87 -6.09
N ALA A 95 30.67 30.67 -5.95
CA ALA A 95 32.09 30.42 -6.13
C ALA A 95 32.55 30.76 -7.57
N TRP A 96 31.75 30.42 -8.59
CA TRP A 96 32.00 30.76 -9.98
C TRP A 96 32.05 32.27 -10.21
N ALA A 97 31.09 33.02 -9.66
CA ALA A 97 31.08 34.48 -9.71
C ALA A 97 32.32 35.10 -9.02
N LEU A 98 32.75 34.54 -7.89
CA LEU A 98 33.97 34.97 -7.21
C LEU A 98 35.24 34.68 -8.04
N MET A 99 35.29 33.54 -8.72
CA MET A 99 36.42 33.19 -9.61
C MET A 99 36.47 34.09 -10.85
N GLN A 100 35.32 34.47 -11.41
CA GLN A 100 35.26 35.49 -12.47
C GLN A 100 35.72 36.86 -11.97
N ALA A 101 35.30 37.28 -10.77
CA ALA A 101 35.72 38.54 -10.17
C ALA A 101 37.23 38.60 -9.89
N LYS A 102 37.86 37.46 -9.59
CA LYS A 102 39.33 37.33 -9.42
C LYS A 102 40.10 37.14 -10.72
N GLY A 103 39.41 37.08 -11.87
CA GLY A 103 40.02 36.90 -13.19
C GLY A 103 40.57 35.48 -13.43
N TRP A 104 40.24 34.50 -12.58
CA TRP A 104 40.64 33.10 -12.77
C TRP A 104 39.81 32.40 -13.83
N VAL A 105 38.57 32.88 -14.05
CA VAL A 105 37.66 32.39 -15.07
C VAL A 105 37.23 33.57 -15.94
N PRO A 106 37.23 33.45 -17.28
CA PRO A 106 36.71 34.49 -18.16
C PRO A 106 35.24 34.77 -17.87
N VAL A 107 34.85 36.05 -17.85
CA VAL A 107 33.46 36.50 -17.65
C VAL A 107 32.54 36.02 -18.79
N THR A 108 33.12 35.67 -19.95
CA THR A 108 32.41 35.11 -21.10
C THR A 108 32.05 33.63 -20.94
N MET A 109 32.54 32.96 -19.89
CA MET A 109 32.30 31.54 -19.66
C MET A 109 31.11 31.36 -18.71
N ASN A 110 30.03 30.78 -19.23
CA ASN A 110 28.83 30.52 -18.44
C ASN A 110 29.08 29.44 -17.39
N ALA A 111 28.42 29.58 -16.23
CA ALA A 111 28.44 28.55 -15.20
C ALA A 111 27.87 27.21 -15.76
N PRO A 112 28.32 26.06 -15.22
CA PRO A 112 27.80 24.76 -15.61
C PRO A 112 26.27 24.72 -15.54
N PRO A 113 25.58 24.09 -16.50
CA PRO A 113 24.12 24.06 -16.51
C PRO A 113 23.55 23.33 -15.30
N MET A 114 22.37 23.77 -14.86
CA MET A 114 21.60 23.12 -13.80
C MET A 114 21.20 21.70 -14.22
N LEU A 115 20.99 20.81 -13.23
CA LEU A 115 20.32 19.54 -13.52
C LEU A 115 18.92 19.82 -14.07
N GLU A 116 18.49 18.98 -15.01
CA GLU A 116 17.20 19.08 -15.64
C GLU A 116 16.08 18.85 -14.60
N ALA A 117 15.42 19.95 -14.21
CA ALA A 117 14.43 19.93 -13.14
C ALA A 117 13.26 18.98 -13.44
N GLU A 118 12.93 18.79 -14.72
CA GLU A 118 11.87 17.90 -15.16
C GLU A 118 12.18 16.43 -14.85
N ALA A 119 13.41 15.97 -15.10
CA ALA A 119 13.84 14.62 -14.75
C ALA A 119 13.78 14.37 -13.22
N LEU A 120 14.13 15.38 -12.42
CA LEU A 120 14.00 15.36 -10.96
C LEU A 120 12.53 15.22 -10.51
N TRP A 121 11.62 16.01 -11.10
CA TRP A 121 10.18 15.96 -10.80
C TRP A 121 9.54 14.63 -11.19
N VAL A 122 9.95 14.03 -12.31
CA VAL A 122 9.48 12.70 -12.75
C VAL A 122 9.87 11.61 -11.74
N ILE A 123 11.12 11.62 -11.26
CA ILE A 123 11.58 10.63 -10.27
C ILE A 123 10.83 10.81 -8.94
N LEU A 124 10.65 12.04 -8.47
CA LEU A 124 9.94 12.33 -7.23
C LEU A 124 8.46 11.96 -7.28
N SER A 125 7.77 12.35 -8.35
CA SER A 125 6.35 12.03 -8.53
C SER A 125 6.11 10.53 -8.68
N GLY A 126 7.00 9.80 -9.36
CA GLY A 126 6.95 8.35 -9.45
C GLY A 126 7.08 7.66 -8.08
N MET A 127 8.00 8.13 -7.23
CA MET A 127 8.19 7.56 -5.89
C MET A 127 7.07 7.94 -4.91
N LEU A 128 6.62 9.20 -4.91
CA LEU A 128 5.56 9.70 -4.03
C LEU A 128 4.16 9.20 -4.46
N GLY A 129 3.92 9.03 -5.75
CA GLY A 129 2.66 8.54 -6.31
C GLY A 129 2.37 7.09 -5.89
N ILE A 130 3.36 6.20 -5.99
CA ILE A 130 3.18 4.79 -5.60
C ILE A 130 3.13 4.63 -4.07
N ALA A 131 3.83 5.48 -3.32
CA ALA A 131 3.79 5.48 -1.86
C ALA A 131 2.44 6.01 -1.32
N SER A 132 1.86 7.03 -1.95
CA SER A 132 0.57 7.60 -1.54
C SER A 132 -0.58 6.64 -1.82
N LEU A 133 -0.61 5.96 -2.98
CA LEU A 133 -1.64 4.96 -3.30
C LEU A 133 -1.72 3.83 -2.25
N ARG A 134 -0.57 3.25 -1.84
CA ARG A 134 -0.54 2.25 -0.77
C ARG A 134 -0.96 2.80 0.60
N THR A 135 -0.66 4.06 0.87
CA THR A 135 -1.08 4.72 2.12
C THR A 135 -2.59 4.92 2.15
N VAL A 136 -3.20 5.32 1.03
CA VAL A 136 -4.65 5.48 0.88
C VAL A 136 -5.37 4.13 1.02
N GLU A 137 -4.85 3.07 0.41
CA GLU A 137 -5.39 1.71 0.58
C GLU A 137 -5.38 1.27 2.05
N LYS A 138 -4.28 1.50 2.76
CA LYS A 138 -4.16 1.15 4.18
C LYS A 138 -5.13 1.95 5.07
N VAL A 139 -5.30 3.24 4.80
CA VAL A 139 -6.27 4.09 5.54
C VAL A 139 -7.70 3.65 5.25
N LYS A 140 -8.03 3.32 3.99
CA LYS A 140 -9.36 2.84 3.61
C LYS A 140 -9.69 1.49 4.24
N SER A 141 -8.74 0.55 4.23
CA SER A 141 -8.92 -0.76 4.89
C SER A 141 -9.03 -0.64 6.41
N ALA A 142 -8.32 0.30 7.04
CA ALA A 142 -8.45 0.58 8.48
C ALA A 142 -9.79 1.26 8.84
N GLY A 143 -10.36 2.05 7.93
CA GLY A 143 -11.68 2.66 8.10
C GLY A 143 -12.83 1.66 7.91
N ALA A 144 -12.70 0.72 6.97
CA ALA A 144 -13.69 -0.33 6.72
C ALA A 144 -13.79 -1.36 7.85
N ALA A 145 -12.70 -1.58 8.62
CA ALA A 145 -12.69 -2.50 9.76
C ALA A 145 -13.40 -1.98 11.03
N LYS A 146 -13.94 -0.76 11.00
CA LYS A 146 -14.64 -0.13 12.13
C LYS A 146 -16.14 0.14 11.89
N GLY A 147 -16.69 -0.35 10.77
CA GLY A 147 -18.10 -0.21 10.40
C GLY A 147 -18.88 -1.50 10.62
#